data_AF-A0A5J9W401-F1
#
_entry.id   AF-A0A5J9W401-F1
#
_cell.length_a   1.000
_cell.length_b   1.000
_cell.length_c   1.000
_cell.angle_alpha   90.00
_cell.angle_beta   90.00
_cell.angle_gamma   90.00
#
_symmetry.space_group_name_H-M   'P 1'
#
loop_
_entity.id
_entity.type
_entity.pdbx_description
1 polymer ?
#
loop_
_entity_poly.entity_id
_entity_poly.type
_entity_poly.pdbx_seq_one_letter_code
_entity_poly.pdbx_strand_id
1 'polypeptide(L)'
;MGSKFKKTASRHTTEAETGMHAFEIVGYTLQKGVGVGKFIRSATFTVGGSDWSIRFYPDGFSENNSECASVYLELMSKTTVRASYRLSLINLTTWLPENLHSLTTAQVFSSSNRFSTVMNSRLCHRPQ
;
A
#
# COMPACT_ATOMS: atom_id res chain seq x y z
N MET A 1 52.44 15.06 32.16
CA MET A 1 51.02 15.46 32.17
C MET A 1 50.25 14.48 31.31
N GLY A 2 49.47 13.57 31.90
CA GLY A 2 48.66 12.59 31.15
C GLY A 2 47.38 13.22 30.62
N SER A 3 47.13 13.15 29.31
CA SER A 3 45.90 13.67 28.74
C SER A 3 44.71 12.80 29.16
N LYS A 4 43.65 13.44 29.66
CA LYS A 4 42.41 12.78 30.08
C LYS A 4 41.56 12.55 28.82
N PHE A 5 41.53 11.33 28.30
CA PHE A 5 40.71 11.00 27.13
C PHE A 5 39.24 10.77 27.56
N LYS A 6 38.32 11.58 27.06
CA LYS A 6 36.88 11.39 27.26
C LYS A 6 36.32 10.57 26.11
N LYS A 7 35.80 9.37 26.41
CA LYS A 7 35.05 8.55 25.45
C LYS A 7 33.56 8.78 25.62
N THR A 8 32.88 9.00 24.50
CA THR A 8 31.42 9.00 24.40
C THR A 8 31.00 7.95 23.39
N ALA A 9 29.85 7.32 23.61
CA ALA A 9 29.24 6.38 22.68
C ALA A 9 27.75 6.71 22.54
N SER A 10 27.17 6.43 21.38
CA SER A 10 25.73 6.48 21.16
C SER A 10 25.29 5.26 20.34
N ARG A 11 24.01 4.92 20.41
CA ARG A 11 23.40 3.80 19.67
C ARG A 11 22.11 4.29 19.02
N HIS A 12 21.98 4.04 17.73
CA HIS A 12 20.73 4.16 17.01
C HIS A 12 20.02 2.78 16.97
N THR A 13 18.70 2.77 17.05
CA THR A 13 17.90 1.55 16.89
C THR A 13 16.73 1.90 15.98
N THR A 14 16.53 1.07 14.96
CA THR A 14 15.45 1.21 14.00
C THR A 14 14.48 0.08 14.24
N GLU A 15 13.24 0.41 14.59
CA GLU A 15 12.17 -0.55 14.76
C GLU A 15 11.25 -0.52 13.55
N ALA A 16 10.85 -1.69 13.06
CA ALA A 16 9.85 -1.81 12.00
C ALA A 16 8.49 -2.03 12.64
N GLU A 17 7.55 -1.12 12.39
CA GLU A 17 6.17 -1.28 12.83
C GLU A 17 5.37 -2.00 11.75
N THR A 18 4.53 -2.96 12.17
CA THR A 18 3.63 -3.69 11.27
C THR A 18 2.19 -3.40 11.66
N GLY A 19 1.39 -3.00 10.68
CA GLY A 19 -0.05 -2.79 10.84
C GLY A 19 -0.86 -3.52 9.79
N MET A 20 -2.15 -3.71 10.06
CA MET A 20 -3.11 -4.33 9.15
C MET A 20 -4.32 -3.42 8.99
N HIS A 21 -4.76 -3.21 7.76
CA HIS A 21 -5.94 -2.42 7.44
C HIS A 21 -6.86 -3.22 6.51
N ALA A 22 -8.12 -3.34 6.90
CA ALA A 22 -9.16 -3.94 6.08
C ALA A 22 -9.97 -2.82 5.42
N PHE A 23 -10.15 -2.90 4.10
CA PHE A 23 -10.93 -1.95 3.32
C PHE A 23 -12.06 -2.69 2.61
N GLU A 24 -13.29 -2.45 3.06
CA GLU A 24 -14.50 -3.05 2.49
C GLU A 24 -15.17 -2.10 1.50
N ILE A 25 -15.57 -2.63 0.34
CA ILE A 25 -16.32 -1.91 -0.69
C ILE A 25 -17.69 -2.55 -0.80
N VAL A 26 -18.65 -2.00 -0.07
CA VAL A 26 -20.05 -2.43 -0.14
C VAL A 26 -20.66 -1.98 -1.47
N GLY A 27 -21.32 -2.89 -2.18
CA GLY A 27 -21.97 -2.57 -3.46
C GLY A 27 -21.00 -2.40 -4.63
N TYR A 28 -19.87 -3.12 -4.65
CA TYR A 28 -18.86 -3.08 -5.72
C TYR A 28 -19.44 -3.09 -7.15
N THR A 29 -20.49 -3.85 -7.40
CA THR A 29 -21.13 -3.93 -8.73
C THR A 29 -21.63 -2.58 -9.26
N LEU A 30 -22.04 -1.66 -8.37
CA LEU A 30 -22.47 -0.31 -8.73
C LEU A 30 -21.30 0.63 -9.06
N GLN A 31 -20.08 0.24 -8.68
CA GLN A 31 -18.87 1.03 -8.87
C GLN A 31 -18.09 0.60 -10.12
N LYS A 32 -18.52 -0.47 -10.81
CA LYS A 32 -17.93 -0.91 -12.07
C LYS A 32 -18.50 -0.09 -13.23
N GLY A 33 -17.66 0.29 -14.19
CA GLY A 33 -18.04 1.15 -15.32
C GLY A 33 -18.04 2.65 -15.01
N VAL A 34 -17.47 3.06 -13.87
CA VAL A 34 -17.28 4.49 -13.51
C VAL A 34 -16.19 5.13 -14.38
N GLY A 35 -15.31 4.31 -14.95
CA GLY A 35 -14.34 4.68 -15.97
C GLY A 35 -12.90 4.48 -15.52
N VAL A 36 -12.03 4.27 -16.51
CA VAL A 36 -10.58 4.10 -16.32
C VAL A 36 -10.00 5.27 -15.53
N GLY A 37 -9.16 4.96 -14.53
CA GLY A 37 -8.50 5.95 -13.69
C GLY A 37 -9.38 6.57 -12.60
N LYS A 38 -10.66 6.19 -12.51
CA LYS A 38 -11.53 6.54 -11.37
C LYS A 38 -11.27 5.56 -10.23
N PHE A 39 -11.22 6.07 -9.00
CA PHE A 39 -10.93 5.24 -7.83
C PHE A 39 -11.80 5.57 -6.63
N ILE A 40 -11.95 4.55 -5.78
CA ILE A 40 -12.46 4.64 -4.42
C ILE A 40 -11.26 4.63 -3.48
N ARG A 41 -11.24 5.53 -2.50
CA ARG A 41 -10.16 5.63 -1.52
C ARG A 41 -10.66 5.17 -0.16
N SER A 42 -9.85 4.39 0.54
CA SER A 42 -10.12 3.99 1.92
C SER A 42 -10.06 5.18 2.88
N ALA A 43 -10.48 4.95 4.13
CA ALA A 43 -10.08 5.82 5.22
C ALA A 43 -8.55 5.84 5.37
N THR A 44 -8.03 6.94 5.92
CA THR A 44 -6.61 7.03 6.28
C THR A 44 -6.33 6.17 7.51
N PHE A 45 -5.20 5.48 7.51
CA PHE A 45 -4.71 4.69 8.63
C PHE A 45 -3.22 4.95 8.87
N THR A 46 -2.78 4.82 10.11
CA THR A 46 -1.41 5.17 10.53
C THR A 46 -0.63 3.89 10.89
N VAL A 47 0.56 3.75 10.32
CA VAL A 47 1.51 2.66 10.63
C VAL A 47 2.93 3.22 10.49
N GLY A 48 3.80 2.97 11.47
CA GLY A 48 5.19 3.45 11.44
C GLY A 48 5.29 4.97 11.51
N GLY A 49 4.35 5.61 12.22
CA GLY A 49 4.25 7.07 12.32
C GLY A 49 3.93 7.78 10.99
N SER A 50 3.45 7.04 9.98
CA SER A 50 3.08 7.57 8.67
C SER A 50 1.65 7.23 8.34
N ASP A 51 1.00 8.15 7.63
CA ASP A 51 -0.39 8.02 7.21
C ASP A 51 -0.46 7.42 5.81
N TRP A 52 -1.35 6.46 5.66
CA TRP A 52 -1.53 5.66 4.47
C TRP A 52 -3.01 5.63 4.07
N SER A 53 -3.28 5.34 2.79
CA SER A 53 -4.61 4.97 2.31
C SER A 53 -4.51 3.93 1.19
N ILE A 54 -5.61 3.27 0.87
CA ILE A 54 -5.70 2.35 -0.27
C ILE A 54 -6.54 3.01 -1.37
N ARG A 55 -6.07 2.94 -2.62
CA ARG A 55 -6.84 3.30 -3.80
C ARG A 55 -7.25 2.04 -4.55
N PHE A 56 -8.54 1.93 -4.83
CA PHE A 56 -9.13 0.86 -5.61
C PHE A 56 -9.70 1.42 -6.91
N TYR A 57 -9.21 0.94 -8.05
CA TYR A 57 -9.65 1.31 -9.40
C TYR A 57 -10.45 0.14 -9.99
N PRO A 58 -11.79 0.21 -10.01
CA PRO A 58 -12.64 -0.89 -10.50
C PRO A 58 -12.43 -1.21 -11.98
N ASP A 59 -12.14 -0.19 -12.79
CA ASP A 59 -11.98 -0.29 -14.25
C ASP A 59 -10.53 -0.05 -14.70
N GLY A 60 -9.57 -0.34 -13.81
CA GLY A 60 -8.14 -0.12 -14.10
C GLY A 60 -7.67 1.32 -13.88
N PHE A 61 -6.34 1.49 -13.82
CA PHE A 61 -5.69 2.78 -13.57
C PHE A 61 -5.49 3.60 -14.85
N SER A 62 -5.23 2.94 -15.97
CA SER A 62 -4.97 3.51 -17.29
C SER A 62 -5.51 2.59 -18.38
N GLU A 63 -5.58 3.09 -19.61
CA GLU A 63 -6.09 2.30 -20.75
C GLU A 63 -5.33 0.99 -20.95
N ASN A 64 -4.05 0.94 -20.57
CA ASN A 64 -3.22 -0.26 -20.67
C ASN A 64 -3.58 -1.35 -19.66
N ASN A 65 -4.47 -1.07 -18.70
CA ASN A 65 -4.96 -2.02 -17.72
C ASN A 65 -6.46 -1.85 -17.45
N SER A 66 -7.22 -1.34 -18.42
CA SER A 66 -8.67 -1.13 -18.33
C SER A 66 -9.49 -2.42 -18.18
N GLU A 67 -8.91 -3.56 -18.55
CA GLU A 67 -9.55 -4.88 -18.46
C GLU A 67 -9.53 -5.49 -17.04
N CYS A 68 -8.78 -4.90 -16.10
CA CYS A 68 -8.57 -5.47 -14.78
C CYS A 68 -8.66 -4.42 -13.67
N ALA A 69 -9.37 -4.75 -12.58
CA ALA A 69 -9.35 -3.90 -11.40
C ALA A 69 -7.92 -3.81 -10.82
N SER A 70 -7.59 -2.67 -10.24
CA SER A 70 -6.24 -2.39 -9.75
C SER A 70 -6.28 -1.81 -8.34
N VAL A 71 -5.40 -2.28 -7.46
CA VAL A 71 -5.30 -1.82 -6.07
C VAL A 71 -3.92 -1.26 -5.82
N TYR A 72 -3.85 -0.19 -5.04
CA TYR A 72 -2.60 0.50 -4.71
C TYR A 72 -2.61 1.02 -3.28
N LEU A 73 -1.49 0.86 -2.58
CA LEU A 73 -1.21 1.53 -1.30
C LEU A 73 -0.65 2.93 -1.58
N GLU A 74 -1.18 3.97 -0.94
CA GLU A 74 -0.79 5.38 -1.09
C GLU A 74 -0.25 5.93 0.24
N LEU A 75 0.92 6.59 0.19
CA LEU A 75 1.47 7.37 1.31
C LEU A 75 0.86 8.77 1.31
N MET A 76 0.20 9.14 2.41
CA MET A 76 -0.48 10.43 2.60
C MET A 76 0.43 11.47 3.27
N SER A 77 1.37 11.02 4.10
CA SER A 77 2.34 11.91 4.75
C SER A 77 3.31 12.52 3.73
N LYS A 78 3.68 13.80 3.92
CA LYS A 78 4.69 14.50 3.09
C LYS A 78 6.12 14.12 3.50
N THR A 79 6.40 12.83 3.50
CA THR A 79 7.66 12.24 3.95
C THR A 79 8.18 11.22 2.95
N THR A 80 9.38 10.72 3.22
CA THR A 80 9.95 9.58 2.51
C THR A 80 10.13 8.46 3.52
N VAL A 81 9.53 7.30 3.27
CA VAL A 81 9.58 6.15 4.18
C VAL A 81 9.97 4.88 3.43
N ARG A 82 10.60 3.93 4.14
CA ARG A 82 10.82 2.57 3.62
C ARG A 82 9.79 1.65 4.23
N ALA A 83 9.00 0.99 3.41
CA ALA A 83 7.98 0.04 3.85
C ALA A 83 7.93 -1.18 2.93
N SER A 84 7.46 -2.31 3.46
CA SER A 84 6.98 -3.45 2.68
C SER A 84 5.52 -3.67 3.02
N TYR A 85 4.78 -4.31 2.11
CA TYR A 85 3.36 -4.53 2.35
C TYR A 85 2.86 -5.78 1.59
N ARG A 86 1.73 -6.30 2.06
CA ARG A 86 1.00 -7.40 1.41
C ARG A 86 -0.43 -6.95 1.19
N LEU A 87 -0.92 -7.13 -0.04
CA LEU A 87 -2.34 -6.93 -0.37
C LEU A 87 -2.96 -8.29 -0.71
N SER A 88 -4.11 -8.54 -0.11
CA SER A 88 -4.91 -9.74 -0.33
C SER A 88 -6.36 -9.34 -0.52
N LEU A 89 -7.07 -10.02 -1.42
CA LEU A 89 -8.52 -9.93 -1.47
C LEU A 89 -9.08 -10.96 -0.48
N ILE A 90 -10.09 -10.58 0.31
CA ILE A 90 -10.74 -11.52 1.21
C ILE A 90 -11.89 -12.17 0.45
N ASN A 91 -11.87 -13.50 0.33
CA ASN A 91 -13.01 -14.23 -0.18
C ASN A 91 -14.08 -14.24 0.92
N LEU A 92 -15.20 -13.57 0.70
CA LEU A 92 -16.25 -13.41 1.73
C LEU A 92 -17.03 -14.70 2.01
N THR A 93 -16.88 -15.73 1.16
CA THR A 93 -17.50 -17.04 1.35
C THR A 93 -16.66 -17.92 2.26
N THR A 94 -15.33 -17.91 2.07
CA THR A 94 -14.39 -18.70 2.87
C THR A 94 -13.78 -17.92 4.03
N TRP A 95 -13.93 -16.60 4.04
CA TRP A 95 -13.25 -15.63 4.92
C TRP A 95 -11.72 -15.73 4.90
N LEU A 96 -11.16 -16.40 3.90
CA LEU A 96 -9.72 -16.54 3.74
C LEU A 96 -9.18 -15.49 2.76
N PRO A 97 -7.98 -14.95 3.04
CA PRO A 97 -7.32 -14.07 2.09
C PRO A 97 -6.82 -14.86 0.88
N GLU A 98 -7.33 -14.51 -0.31
CA GLU A 98 -6.74 -14.88 -1.58
C GLU A 98 -5.56 -13.93 -1.84
N ASN A 99 -4.34 -14.50 -1.88
CA ASN A 99 -3.14 -13.69 -2.01
C ASN A 99 -3.02 -13.13 -3.44
N LEU A 100 -3.09 -11.80 -3.56
CA LEU A 100 -3.03 -11.12 -4.84
C LEU A 100 -1.61 -10.66 -5.20
N HIS A 101 -0.88 -10.16 -4.20
CA HIS A 101 0.50 -9.73 -4.36
C HIS A 101 1.18 -9.58 -2.99
N SER A 102 2.42 -10.06 -2.89
CA SER A 102 3.27 -9.82 -1.72
C SER A 102 4.59 -9.20 -2.16
N LEU A 103 4.88 -7.99 -1.68
CA LEU A 103 6.23 -7.44 -1.74
C LEU A 103 6.90 -7.69 -0.41
N THR A 104 7.81 -8.65 -0.40
CA THR A 104 8.60 -8.98 0.80
C THR A 104 9.79 -8.03 0.99
N THR A 105 10.20 -7.31 -0.06
CA THR A 105 11.30 -6.34 -0.01
C THR A 105 10.80 -4.93 0.28
N ALA A 106 11.39 -4.26 1.27
CA ALA A 106 11.06 -2.88 1.60
C ALA A 106 11.45 -1.92 0.47
N GLN A 107 10.49 -1.15 -0.02
CA GLN A 107 10.67 -0.13 -1.05
C GLN A 107 10.54 1.28 -0.46
N VAL A 108 11.13 2.26 -1.13
CA VAL A 108 11.04 3.67 -0.76
C VAL A 108 9.74 4.24 -1.30
N PHE A 109 8.90 4.75 -0.41
CA PHE A 109 7.69 5.51 -0.72
C PHE A 109 7.97 6.98 -0.53
N SER A 110 7.61 7.79 -1.51
CA SER A 110 7.71 9.25 -1.42
C SER A 110 6.42 9.90 -1.91
N SER A 111 5.97 10.95 -1.23
CA SER A 111 4.81 11.74 -1.65
C SER A 111 5.08 12.59 -2.90
N SER A 112 6.35 12.80 -3.25
CA SER A 112 6.79 13.67 -4.35
C SER A 112 6.73 13.02 -5.73
N ASN A 113 6.63 11.69 -5.82
CA ASN A 113 6.59 10.99 -7.09
C ASN A 113 5.36 10.09 -7.17
N ARG A 114 4.27 10.61 -7.77
CA ARG A 114 2.95 9.96 -7.89
C ARG A 114 3.00 8.55 -8.52
N PHE A 115 4.04 8.25 -9.30
CA PHE A 115 4.26 6.94 -9.90
C PHE A 115 5.01 5.95 -8.97
N SER A 116 5.73 6.45 -7.96
CA SER A 116 6.37 5.65 -6.89
C SER A 116 5.47 5.42 -5.68
N THR A 117 4.39 6.20 -5.57
CA THR A 117 3.46 6.19 -4.43
C THR A 117 2.51 4.98 -4.47
N VAL A 118 2.61 4.10 -5.48
CA VAL A 118 1.49 3.30 -5.98
C VAL A 118 2.05 2.00 -6.58
N MET A 119 1.92 0.86 -5.87
CA MET A 119 2.31 -0.47 -6.36
C MET A 119 1.09 -1.35 -6.67
N ASN A 120 1.06 -1.94 -7.87
CA ASN A 120 -0.12 -2.58 -8.49
C ASN A 120 -0.25 -4.07 -8.15
N SER A 121 -1.49 -4.53 -8.03
CA SER A 121 -1.88 -5.92 -8.25
C SER A 121 -3.03 -5.97 -9.27
N ARG A 122 -2.90 -6.74 -10.35
CA ARG A 122 -3.96 -6.89 -11.37
C ARG A 122 -5.00 -7.92 -10.91
N LEU A 123 -6.26 -7.49 -10.79
CA LEU A 123 -7.43 -8.36 -10.62
C LEU A 123 -8.03 -8.65 -12.01
N CYS A 124 -7.36 -9.48 -12.81
CA CYS A 124 -7.94 -9.96 -14.05
C CYS A 124 -8.81 -11.19 -13.75
N HIS A 125 -9.99 -11.30 -14.35
CA HIS A 125 -10.74 -12.55 -14.30
C HIS A 125 -9.85 -13.67 -14.85
N ARG A 126 -9.57 -14.71 -14.06
CA ARG A 126 -9.24 -16.00 -14.68
C ARG A 126 -10.51 -16.43 -15.42
N PRO A 127 -10.47 -16.73 -16.73
CA PRO A 127 -11.55 -17.48 -17.34
C PRO A 127 -11.69 -18.79 -16.55
N GLN A 128 -12.92 -19.16 -16.21
CA GLN A 128 -13.21 -20.53 -15.79
C GLN A 128 -12.85 -21.50 -16.92
#